data_AF-A0AAU1ZHB7-F1
#
_entry.id   AF-A0AAU1ZHB7-F1
#
_cell.length_a   1.000
_cell.length_b   1.000
_cell.length_c   1.000
_cell.angle_alpha   90.00
_cell.angle_beta   90.00
_cell.angle_gamma   90.00
#
_symmetry.space_group_name_H-M   'P 1'
#
loop_
_entity.id
_entity.type
_entity.pdbx_description
1 polymer ?
#
loop_
_entity_poly.entity_id
_entity_poly.type
_entity_poly.pdbx_seq_one_letter_code
_entity_poly.pdbx_strand_id
1 'polypeptide(L)'
;MTSTAPPSAPAAPEPGYVDGYEDRRFTLTATEGGCLSSVADLDEPAVESGEVSMKGEDMSYGCGDGLSAKKYFGAASASLPTPENCARDAKANSVGEISDSDMNLGQAFCVITDEDAVVWMKLVKKSPGSVNGDNLTFLATLWKPAGV
;
A
#
# COMPACT_ATOMS: atom_id res chain seq x y z
N MET A 1 7.10 -46.69 24.76
CA MET A 1 6.64 -46.38 23.40
C MET A 1 7.24 -45.04 23.03
N THR A 2 8.29 -45.02 22.20
CA THR A 2 8.98 -43.78 21.81
C THR A 2 8.35 -43.31 20.50
N SER A 3 7.55 -42.25 20.57
CA SER A 3 6.93 -41.63 19.40
C SER A 3 7.91 -40.64 18.79
N THR A 4 8.57 -41.01 17.70
CA THR A 4 9.42 -40.12 16.93
C THR A 4 8.52 -39.29 16.01
N ALA A 5 8.43 -37.99 16.27
CA ALA A 5 7.75 -37.05 15.37
C ALA A 5 8.49 -37.02 14.01
N PRO A 6 7.76 -36.93 12.88
CA PRO A 6 8.38 -36.81 11.57
C PRO A 6 9.16 -35.48 11.47
N PRO A 7 10.27 -35.45 10.73
CA PRO A 7 11.01 -34.20 10.50
C PRO A 7 10.12 -33.20 9.77
N SER A 8 10.00 -32.00 10.33
CA SER A 8 9.38 -30.86 9.66
C SER A 8 10.06 -30.66 8.31
N ALA A 9 9.28 -30.69 7.23
CA ALA A 9 9.77 -30.33 5.91
C ALA A 9 10.40 -28.93 5.97
N PRO A 10 11.53 -28.69 5.28
CA PRO A 10 12.08 -27.35 5.17
C PRO A 10 11.00 -26.44 4.58
N ALA A 11 10.71 -25.32 5.26
CA ALA A 11 9.88 -24.27 4.70
C ALA A 11 10.43 -23.91 3.32
N ALA A 12 9.56 -23.81 2.32
CA ALA A 12 9.96 -23.26 1.02
C ALA A 12 10.65 -21.91 1.28
N PRO A 13 11.76 -21.58 0.58
CA PRO A 13 12.32 -20.25 0.68
C PRO A 13 11.20 -19.28 0.35
N GLU A 14 10.88 -18.37 1.28
CA GLU A 14 9.97 -17.27 0.97
C GLU A 14 10.53 -16.60 -0.29
N PRO A 15 9.69 -16.28 -1.30
CA PRO A 15 10.17 -15.50 -2.42
C PRO A 15 10.82 -14.25 -1.84
N GLY A 16 12.13 -14.14 -1.98
CA GLY A 16 12.85 -12.98 -1.47
C GLY A 16 12.34 -11.73 -2.15
N TYR A 17 12.57 -10.56 -1.55
CA TYR A 17 12.26 -9.29 -2.19
C TYR A 17 13.54 -8.56 -2.59
N VAL A 18 13.48 -7.79 -3.68
CA VAL A 18 14.55 -6.87 -4.12
C VAL A 18 14.03 -5.44 -4.10
N ASP A 19 14.93 -4.48 -3.88
CA ASP A 19 14.57 -3.07 -3.85
C ASP A 19 14.02 -2.60 -5.21
N GLY A 20 12.85 -1.95 -5.21
CA GLY A 20 12.28 -1.29 -6.38
C GLY A 20 12.52 0.22 -6.35
N TYR A 21 12.01 0.91 -5.34
CA TYR A 21 12.34 2.30 -5.05
C TYR A 21 12.23 2.61 -3.57
N GLU A 22 12.92 3.67 -3.12
CA GLU A 22 12.89 4.15 -1.75
C GLU A 22 12.49 5.62 -1.68
N ASP A 23 11.82 6.00 -0.58
CA ASP A 23 11.47 7.37 -0.22
C ASP A 23 10.80 8.21 -1.33
N ARG A 24 9.96 7.56 -2.16
CA ARG A 24 9.21 8.24 -3.22
C ARG A 24 7.97 8.90 -2.68
N ARG A 25 7.71 10.13 -3.15
CA ARG A 25 6.50 10.86 -2.78
C ARG A 25 5.49 10.78 -3.89
N PHE A 26 4.23 10.53 -3.52
CA PHE A 26 3.09 10.64 -4.39
C PHE A 26 1.91 11.28 -3.66
N THR A 27 0.98 11.84 -4.42
CA THR A 27 -0.21 12.50 -3.88
C THR A 27 -1.45 11.93 -4.53
N LEU A 28 -2.39 11.47 -3.70
CA LEU A 28 -3.74 11.14 -4.10
C LEU A 28 -4.61 12.36 -3.87
N THR A 29 -5.28 12.82 -4.92
CA THR A 29 -6.07 14.06 -4.89
C THR A 29 -7.54 13.78 -4.59
N ALA A 30 -8.14 14.59 -3.72
CA ALA A 30 -9.59 14.60 -3.60
C ALA A 30 -10.16 15.32 -4.84
N THR A 31 -10.84 14.59 -5.72
CA THR A 31 -11.35 15.08 -7.00
C THR A 31 -12.72 15.76 -6.89
N GLU A 32 -12.99 16.71 -7.79
CA GLU A 32 -14.19 17.55 -7.79
C GLU A 32 -15.19 17.08 -8.87
N GLY A 33 -16.49 17.05 -8.54
CA GLY A 33 -17.56 16.79 -9.52
C GLY A 33 -17.75 15.32 -9.92
N GLY A 34 -18.78 14.67 -9.36
CA GLY A 34 -19.23 13.35 -9.80
C GLY A 34 -18.35 12.18 -9.37
N CYS A 35 -18.15 11.98 -8.05
CA CYS A 35 -17.57 10.78 -7.45
C CYS A 35 -16.37 10.16 -8.19
N LEU A 36 -15.47 11.00 -8.71
CA LEU A 36 -14.22 10.54 -9.30
C LEU A 36 -13.31 10.02 -8.19
N SER A 37 -12.44 9.06 -8.54
CA SER A 37 -11.42 8.50 -7.64
C SER A 37 -10.03 8.79 -8.23
N SER A 38 -9.10 9.19 -7.36
CA SER A 38 -7.67 9.16 -7.69
C SER A 38 -7.15 7.75 -7.54
N VAL A 39 -6.41 7.29 -8.53
CA VAL A 39 -5.81 5.96 -8.54
C VAL A 39 -4.30 6.06 -8.54
N ALA A 40 -3.61 5.08 -7.95
CA ALA A 40 -2.17 4.94 -8.04
C ALA A 40 -1.79 3.51 -8.40
N ASP A 41 -0.99 3.39 -9.45
CA ASP A 41 -0.13 2.24 -9.70
C ASP A 41 1.15 2.45 -8.89
N LEU A 42 1.40 1.58 -7.91
CA LEU A 42 2.56 1.69 -7.04
C LEU A 42 3.77 0.95 -7.62
N ASP A 43 3.58 0.05 -8.58
CA ASP A 43 4.63 -0.77 -9.20
C ASP A 43 5.54 0.02 -10.14
N GLU A 44 5.03 1.16 -10.66
CA GLU A 44 5.79 2.12 -11.44
C GLU A 44 6.24 3.36 -10.63
N PRO A 45 7.47 3.87 -10.87
CA PRO A 45 8.01 5.02 -10.12
C PRO A 45 7.34 6.37 -10.45
N ALA A 46 6.42 6.41 -11.41
CA ALA A 46 5.70 7.62 -11.83
C ALA A 46 4.21 7.50 -11.48
N VAL A 47 3.87 7.81 -10.23
CA VAL A 47 2.47 7.98 -9.82
C VAL A 47 1.96 9.29 -10.41
N GLU A 48 1.52 9.28 -11.68
CA GLU A 48 0.87 10.44 -12.28
C GLU A 48 -0.47 10.68 -11.57
N SER A 49 -0.55 11.76 -10.79
CA SER A 49 -1.84 12.25 -10.28
C SER A 49 -2.60 12.86 -11.46
N GLY A 50 -3.51 12.10 -12.03
CA GLY A 50 -4.37 12.55 -13.12
C GLY A 50 -5.52 11.57 -13.31
N GLU A 51 -6.66 12.08 -13.78
CA GLU A 51 -7.87 11.30 -14.10
C GLU A 51 -7.61 10.27 -15.22
N VAL A 52 -6.81 9.21 -15.03
CA VAL A 52 -6.48 8.30 -16.15
C VAL A 52 -6.16 6.87 -15.73
N SER A 53 -6.86 5.93 -16.39
CA SER A 53 -6.55 4.51 -16.60
C SER A 53 -6.57 3.56 -15.38
N MET A 54 -7.66 2.79 -15.26
CA MET A 54 -7.85 1.66 -14.32
C MET A 54 -6.95 0.43 -14.59
N LYS A 55 -5.91 0.55 -15.42
CA LYS A 55 -4.96 -0.55 -15.69
C LYS A 55 -3.71 -0.33 -14.85
N GLY A 56 -3.35 -1.31 -14.02
CA GLY A 56 -2.21 -1.22 -13.09
C GLY A 56 -2.55 -0.59 -11.74
N GLU A 57 -3.82 -0.29 -11.44
CA GLU A 57 -4.18 0.32 -10.15
C GLU A 57 -3.92 -0.63 -8.99
N ASP A 58 -3.15 -0.16 -8.00
CA ASP A 58 -2.97 -0.80 -6.70
C ASP A 58 -3.79 -0.14 -5.60
N MET A 59 -3.95 1.18 -5.69
CA MET A 59 -4.59 2.02 -4.68
C MET A 59 -5.65 2.93 -5.31
N SER A 60 -6.77 3.09 -4.60
CA SER A 60 -7.85 4.00 -4.95
C SER A 60 -8.12 4.96 -3.79
N TYR A 61 -8.39 6.23 -4.10
CA TYR A 61 -8.86 7.25 -3.17
C TYR A 61 -10.04 8.01 -3.76
N GLY A 62 -11.24 7.75 -3.24
CA GLY A 62 -12.51 8.19 -3.83
C GLY A 62 -13.42 8.95 -2.87
N CYS A 63 -14.40 9.64 -3.45
CA CYS A 63 -15.40 10.38 -2.69
C CYS A 63 -16.40 9.42 -2.01
N GLY A 64 -16.19 9.15 -0.72
CA GLY A 64 -17.08 8.31 0.10
C GLY A 64 -16.52 6.93 0.42
N ASP A 65 -15.64 6.42 -0.45
CA ASP A 65 -15.01 5.10 -0.32
C ASP A 65 -13.57 5.18 0.23
N GLY A 66 -13.19 6.31 0.84
CA GLY A 66 -11.88 6.49 1.48
C GLY A 66 -10.68 6.05 0.62
N LEU A 67 -9.61 5.64 1.29
CA LEU A 67 -8.42 5.03 0.71
C LEU A 67 -8.54 3.51 0.84
N SER A 68 -8.32 2.80 -0.26
CA SER A 68 -8.36 1.34 -0.36
C SER A 68 -7.29 0.81 -1.30
N ALA A 69 -7.03 -0.50 -1.24
CA ALA A 69 -6.14 -1.18 -2.18
C ALA A 69 -6.82 -2.36 -2.86
N LYS A 70 -6.31 -2.74 -4.03
CA LYS A 70 -6.85 -3.82 -4.86
C LYS A 70 -6.66 -5.22 -4.28
N LYS A 71 -5.58 -5.46 -3.53
CA LYS A 71 -5.21 -6.81 -3.06
C LYS A 71 -5.13 -6.92 -1.54
N TYR A 72 -4.05 -6.45 -0.91
CA TYR A 72 -3.93 -6.43 0.55
C TYR A 72 -3.52 -5.05 1.04
N PHE A 73 -4.17 -4.58 2.09
CA PHE A 73 -3.95 -3.27 2.67
C PHE A 73 -4.12 -3.33 4.18
N GLY A 74 -3.03 -3.09 4.91
CA GLY A 74 -3.02 -3.21 6.35
C GLY A 74 -2.24 -2.11 7.05
N ALA A 75 -2.59 -1.89 8.31
CA ALA A 75 -1.89 -0.94 9.17
C ALA A 75 -0.47 -1.43 9.46
N ALA A 76 0.49 -0.51 9.46
CA ALA A 76 1.90 -0.79 9.68
C ALA A 76 2.52 0.16 10.71
N SER A 77 3.72 -0.20 11.18
CA SER A 77 4.53 0.70 11.99
C SER A 77 4.94 1.95 11.18
N ALA A 78 5.02 3.10 11.86
CA ALA A 78 5.53 4.34 11.29
C ALA A 78 7.04 4.30 10.98
N SER A 79 7.75 3.30 11.49
CA SER A 79 9.14 3.00 11.12
C SER A 79 9.16 2.03 9.95
N LEU A 80 10.04 2.25 8.98
CA LEU A 80 10.19 1.41 7.79
C LEU A 80 10.48 -0.04 8.20
N PRO A 81 9.59 -1.01 7.89
CA PRO A 81 9.81 -2.42 8.17
C PRO A 81 10.69 -3.08 7.08
N THR A 82 11.02 -4.36 7.28
CA THR A 82 11.48 -5.22 6.18
C THR A 82 10.30 -5.58 5.26
N PRO A 83 10.52 -5.94 3.99
CA PRO A 83 9.45 -6.32 3.08
C PRO A 83 8.61 -7.50 3.60
N GLU A 84 9.21 -8.49 4.26
CA GLU A 84 8.50 -9.66 4.81
C GLU A 84 7.55 -9.25 5.94
N ASN A 85 8.01 -8.36 6.83
CA ASN A 85 7.16 -7.82 7.89
C ASN A 85 6.03 -6.98 7.30
N CYS A 86 6.31 -6.20 6.26
CA CYS A 86 5.30 -5.38 5.59
C CYS A 86 4.23 -6.24 4.89
N ALA A 87 4.65 -7.29 4.17
CA ALA A 87 3.74 -8.25 3.56
C ALA A 87 2.86 -8.96 4.59
N ARG A 88 3.44 -9.31 5.75
CA ARG A 88 2.67 -9.89 6.87
C ARG A 88 1.66 -8.89 7.40
N ASP A 89 2.06 -7.65 7.65
CA ASP A 89 1.20 -6.62 8.22
C ASP A 89 0.06 -6.25 7.26
N ALA A 90 0.32 -6.19 5.95
CA ALA A 90 -0.70 -6.00 4.92
C ALA A 90 -1.80 -7.08 4.95
N LYS A 91 -1.43 -8.33 5.24
CA LYS A 91 -2.36 -9.47 5.32
C LYS A 91 -3.05 -9.60 6.68
N ALA A 92 -2.31 -9.36 7.77
CA ALA A 92 -2.77 -9.63 9.14
C ALA A 92 -3.53 -8.45 9.77
N ASN A 93 -3.18 -7.21 9.40
CA ASN A 93 -3.72 -5.99 9.99
C ASN A 93 -4.61 -5.25 9.00
N SER A 94 -5.46 -5.98 8.26
CA SER A 94 -6.28 -5.40 7.20
C SER A 94 -7.13 -4.23 7.70
N VAL A 95 -7.04 -3.10 7.02
CA VAL A 95 -7.85 -1.90 7.33
C VAL A 95 -9.06 -1.78 6.41
N GLY A 96 -9.11 -2.56 5.33
CA GLY A 96 -10.17 -2.50 4.32
C GLY A 96 -10.18 -1.14 3.62
N GLU A 97 -11.04 -0.27 4.09
CA GLU A 97 -11.23 1.08 3.60
C GLU A 97 -11.03 2.07 4.75
N ILE A 98 -10.27 3.15 4.52
CA ILE A 98 -10.03 4.18 5.54
C ILE A 98 -10.33 5.57 5.00
N SER A 99 -11.24 6.29 5.66
CA SER A 99 -11.58 7.66 5.27
C SER A 99 -10.40 8.61 5.51
N ASP A 100 -10.33 9.71 4.77
CA ASP A 100 -9.33 10.75 5.02
C ASP A 100 -9.49 11.38 6.41
N SER A 101 -10.71 11.43 6.95
CA SER A 101 -10.96 11.93 8.30
C SER A 101 -10.37 11.03 9.40
N ASP A 102 -10.27 9.73 9.17
CA ASP A 102 -9.68 8.76 10.11
C ASP A 102 -8.15 8.64 9.98
N MET A 103 -7.59 9.19 8.90
CA MET A 103 -6.15 9.18 8.64
C MET A 103 -5.41 10.32 9.34
N ASN A 104 -4.33 9.95 10.04
CA ASN A 104 -3.48 10.87 10.78
C ASN A 104 -2.08 11.00 10.16
N LEU A 105 -1.49 12.18 10.28
CA LEU A 105 -0.10 12.39 9.86
C LEU A 105 0.84 11.44 10.62
N GLY A 106 1.77 10.83 9.89
CA GLY A 106 2.70 9.83 10.41
C GLY A 106 2.14 8.41 10.49
N GLN A 107 0.84 8.21 10.22
CA GLN A 107 0.26 6.88 10.06
C GLN A 107 0.87 6.20 8.83
N ALA A 108 1.14 4.91 8.96
CA ALA A 108 1.76 4.11 7.92
C ALA A 108 0.98 2.84 7.65
N PHE A 109 1.15 2.35 6.43
CA PHE A 109 0.43 1.21 5.90
C PHE A 109 1.37 0.35 5.07
N CYS A 110 0.98 -0.91 4.94
CA CYS A 110 1.59 -1.86 4.03
C CYS A 110 0.56 -2.31 3.00
N VAL A 111 0.98 -2.31 1.75
CA VAL A 111 0.19 -2.69 0.58
C VAL A 111 0.91 -3.83 -0.12
N ILE A 112 0.14 -4.80 -0.61
CA ILE A 112 0.63 -5.75 -1.62
C ILE A 112 -0.04 -5.37 -2.93
N THR A 113 0.75 -5.11 -3.96
CA THR A 113 0.29 -4.71 -5.29
C THR A 113 -0.28 -5.89 -6.07
N ASP A 114 -0.91 -5.63 -7.22
CA ASP A 114 -1.37 -6.72 -8.08
C ASP A 114 -0.21 -7.53 -8.71
N GLU A 115 0.98 -6.93 -8.87
CA GLU A 115 2.23 -7.62 -9.25
C GLU A 115 2.96 -8.34 -8.09
N ASP A 116 2.32 -8.49 -6.93
CA ASP A 116 2.93 -9.09 -5.72
C ASP A 116 4.11 -8.30 -5.14
N ALA A 117 4.32 -7.05 -5.57
CA ALA A 117 5.23 -6.14 -4.88
C ALA A 117 4.68 -5.74 -3.52
N VAL A 118 5.57 -5.36 -2.62
CA VAL A 118 5.24 -4.92 -1.27
C VAL A 118 5.62 -3.47 -1.14
N VAL A 119 4.69 -2.65 -0.64
CA VAL A 119 4.89 -1.21 -0.49
C VAL A 119 4.61 -0.82 0.94
N TRP A 120 5.61 -0.22 1.58
CA TRP A 120 5.39 0.54 2.80
C TRP A 120 5.13 1.99 2.43
N MET A 121 4.07 2.57 2.98
CA MET A 121 3.72 3.97 2.75
C MET A 121 3.36 4.69 4.04
N LYS A 122 3.81 5.94 4.19
CA LYS A 122 3.55 6.79 5.36
C LYS A 122 2.94 8.11 4.93
N LEU A 123 1.82 8.48 5.54
CA LEU A 123 1.18 9.77 5.31
C LEU A 123 2.05 10.90 5.87
N VAL A 124 2.60 11.74 5.00
CA VAL A 124 3.53 12.82 5.38
C VAL A 124 2.92 14.21 5.26
N LYS A 125 1.82 14.35 4.52
CA LYS A 125 1.11 15.63 4.40
C LYS A 125 -0.36 15.38 4.05
N LYS A 126 -1.24 16.14 4.72
CA LYS A 126 -2.63 16.37 4.33
C LYS A 126 -2.73 17.84 3.92
N SER A 127 -3.42 18.12 2.83
CA SER A 127 -3.70 19.51 2.43
C SER A 127 -5.13 19.59 1.94
N PRO A 128 -5.81 20.73 2.12
CA PRO A 128 -7.18 20.90 1.63
C PRO A 128 -7.25 20.47 0.17
N GLY A 129 -8.13 19.52 -0.11
CA GLY A 129 -8.50 19.14 -1.46
C GLY A 129 -9.74 19.92 -1.91
N SER A 130 -10.37 19.42 -2.98
CA SER A 130 -11.67 19.90 -3.43
C SER A 130 -12.78 19.61 -2.40
N VAL A 131 -14.01 20.03 -2.69
CA VAL A 131 -15.20 20.09 -1.80
C VAL A 131 -15.44 18.87 -0.87
N ASN A 132 -14.86 17.69 -1.15
CA ASN A 132 -15.17 16.43 -0.46
C ASN A 132 -13.97 15.72 0.23
N GLY A 133 -12.84 16.37 0.49
CA GLY A 133 -11.78 15.73 1.30
C GLY A 133 -10.40 16.41 1.24
N ASP A 134 -9.45 15.89 2.00
CA ASP A 134 -8.04 16.30 1.94
C ASP A 134 -7.27 15.57 0.83
N ASN A 135 -6.38 16.28 0.13
CA ASN A 135 -5.33 15.64 -0.66
C ASN A 135 -4.34 14.95 0.28
N LEU A 136 -3.98 13.70 -0.04
CA LEU A 136 -3.14 12.85 0.80
C LEU A 136 -1.79 12.62 0.11
N THR A 137 -0.69 13.03 0.77
CA THR A 137 0.66 12.82 0.25
C THR A 137 1.39 11.79 1.09
N PHE A 138 1.87 10.74 0.44
CA PHE A 138 2.59 9.63 1.05
C PHE A 138 4.08 9.67 0.71
N LEU A 139 4.88 9.15 1.62
CA LEU A 139 6.25 8.69 1.37
C LEU A 139 6.21 7.17 1.25
N ALA A 140 6.78 6.59 0.20
CA ALA A 140 6.68 5.17 -0.10
C ALA A 140 8.01 4.53 -0.43
N THR A 141 8.13 3.27 -0.06
CA THR A 141 9.24 2.38 -0.39
C THR A 141 8.66 1.05 -0.88
N LEU A 142 9.11 0.61 -2.05
CA LEU A 142 8.62 -0.58 -2.74
C LEU A 142 9.72 -1.62 -2.86
N TRP A 143 9.33 -2.87 -2.66
CA TRP A 143 10.14 -4.05 -2.93
C TRP A 143 9.42 -4.99 -3.90
N LYS A 144 10.11 -5.48 -4.92
CA LYS A 144 9.58 -6.42 -5.92
C LYS A 144 9.91 -7.86 -5.54
N PRO A 145 9.09 -8.85 -5.92
CA PRO A 145 9.46 -10.26 -5.78
C PRO A 145 10.77 -10.54 -6.53
N ALA A 146 11.67 -11.30 -5.90
CA ALA A 146 12.92 -11.71 -6.52
C ALA A 146 12.62 -12.78 -7.59
N GLY A 147 12.92 -12.47 -8.85
CA GLY A 147 12.90 -13.46 -9.95
C GLY A 147 11.67 -13.45 -10.86
N VAL A 148 10.95 -12.33 -10.94
CA VAL A 148 10.07 -12.00 -12.07
C VAL A 148 10.82 -11.30 -13.19
#